data_AF-A0A832GHV2-F1
#
_entry.id   AF-A0A832GHV2-F1
#
_cell.length_a   1.000
_cell.length_b   1.000
_cell.length_c   1.000
_cell.angle_alpha   90.00
_cell.angle_beta   90.00
_cell.angle_gamma   90.00
#
_symmetry.space_group_name_H-M   'P 1'
#
loop_
_entity.id
_entity.type
_entity.pdbx_description
1 polymer ?
#
loop_
_entity_poly.entity_id
_entity_poly.type
_entity_poly.pdbx_seq_one_letter_code
_entity_poly.pdbx_strand_id
1 'polypeptide(L)'
;MNAERKSTSRISVVLYLFAGLMLALAVIVLISLLGTAAALPANQIFFQLFGFGELANLIIRPLQSALINTGILLSLLMTALAVLLFIAGRLNAAQVRLAERVRRLEERTAAGLAEK
;
A
#
# COMPACT_ATOMS: atom_id res chain seq x y z
N MET A 1 6.12 32.84 -0.64
CA MET A 1 6.98 31.70 -1.07
C MET A 1 7.34 30.67 0.01
N ASN A 2 7.27 30.96 1.32
CA ASN A 2 7.49 29.93 2.37
C ASN A 2 6.37 28.88 2.49
N ALA A 3 5.15 29.20 2.02
CA ALA A 3 3.99 28.31 2.13
C ALA A 3 4.07 27.10 1.18
N GLU A 4 4.58 27.27 -0.05
CA GLU A 4 4.70 26.17 -1.02
C GLU A 4 5.72 25.13 -0.58
N ARG A 5 6.87 25.53 -0.02
CA ARG A 5 7.88 24.59 0.52
C ARG A 5 7.34 23.73 1.66
N LYS A 6 6.56 24.33 2.55
CA LYS A 6 5.95 23.63 3.69
C LYS A 6 4.88 22.65 3.20
N SER A 7 4.15 23.01 2.14
CA SER A 7 3.15 22.17 1.47
C SER A 7 3.79 20.93 0.83
N THR A 8 4.82 21.09 -0.01
CA THR A 8 5.44 19.96 -0.74
C THR A 8 6.13 18.97 0.19
N SER A 9 6.76 19.46 1.28
CA SER A 9 7.32 18.59 2.32
C SER A 9 6.25 17.84 3.12
N ARG A 10 5.03 18.37 3.25
CA ARG A 10 3.92 17.67 3.90
C ARG A 10 3.31 16.61 2.99
N ILE A 11 3.24 16.87 1.69
CA ILE A 11 2.70 15.92 0.70
C ILE A 11 3.53 14.64 0.68
N SER A 12 4.87 14.71 0.69
CA SER A 12 5.71 13.51 0.74
C SER A 12 5.51 12.68 2.01
N VAL A 13 5.36 13.34 3.18
CA VAL A 13 5.06 12.67 4.46
C VAL A 13 3.70 11.98 4.41
N VAL A 14 2.67 12.65 3.88
CA VAL A 14 1.34 12.06 3.71
C VAL A 14 1.40 10.86 2.78
N LEU A 15 2.11 10.95 1.64
CA LEU A 15 2.28 9.84 0.71
C LEU A 15 2.99 8.64 1.36
N TYR A 16 4.01 8.86 2.18
CA TYR A 16 4.67 7.79 2.92
C TYR A 16 3.74 7.14 3.96
N LEU A 17 2.97 7.94 4.68
CA LEU A 17 2.03 7.44 5.67
C LEU A 17 0.92 6.61 5.02
N PHE A 18 0.41 7.07 3.88
CA PHE A 18 -0.54 6.32 3.05
C PHE A 18 0.07 5.03 2.50
N ALA A 19 1.30 5.06 2.00
CA ALA A 19 1.98 3.86 1.51
C ALA A 19 2.12 2.80 2.61
N GLY A 20 2.57 3.21 3.80
CA GLY A 20 2.69 2.31 4.95
C GLY A 20 1.34 1.75 5.40
N LEU A 21 0.31 2.60 5.46
CA LEU A 21 -1.03 2.20 5.86
C LEU A 21 -1.68 1.25 4.83
N MET A 22 -1.51 1.51 3.54
CA MET A 22 -1.98 0.60 2.49
C MET A 22 -1.30 -0.76 2.59
N LEU A 23 0.01 -0.78 2.85
CA LEU A 23 0.76 -2.03 2.99
C LEU A 23 0.31 -2.82 4.22
N ALA A 24 0.06 -2.15 5.35
CA ALA A 24 -0.51 -2.79 6.53
C ALA A 24 -1.91 -3.36 6.25
N LEU A 25 -2.78 -2.60 5.55
CA LEU A 25 -4.09 -3.08 5.14
C LEU A 25 -4.01 -4.28 4.19
N ALA A 26 -3.08 -4.29 3.25
CA ALA A 26 -2.86 -5.41 2.34
C ALA A 26 -2.56 -6.71 3.11
N VAL A 27 -1.70 -6.61 4.13
CA VAL A 27 -1.36 -7.75 5.00
C VAL A 27 -2.57 -8.20 5.82
N ILE A 28 -3.32 -7.26 6.42
CA ILE A 28 -4.53 -7.58 7.19
C ILE A 28 -5.57 -8.30 6.32
N VAL A 29 -5.82 -7.80 5.11
CA VAL A 29 -6.77 -8.40 4.16
C VAL A 29 -6.31 -9.80 3.78
N LEU A 30 -5.01 -9.99 3.49
CA LEU A 30 -4.47 -11.30 3.14
C LEU A 30 -4.65 -12.31 4.27
N ILE A 31 -4.29 -11.94 5.51
CA ILE A 31 -4.46 -12.80 6.69
C ILE A 31 -5.93 -13.13 6.92
N SER A 32 -6.82 -12.14 6.77
CA SER A 32 -8.26 -12.30 6.99
C SER A 32 -8.88 -13.26 5.96
N LEU A 33 -8.52 -13.11 4.68
CA LEU A 33 -9.04 -13.97 3.61
C LEU A 33 -8.48 -15.39 3.71
N LEU A 34 -7.19 -15.55 4.01
CA LEU A 34 -6.60 -16.87 4.26
C LEU A 34 -7.23 -17.56 5.48
N GLY A 35 -7.44 -16.83 6.57
CA GLY A 35 -8.10 -17.35 7.77
C GLY A 35 -9.54 -17.77 7.49
N THR A 36 -10.28 -16.96 6.72
CA THR A 36 -11.65 -17.29 6.29
C THR A 36 -11.65 -18.54 5.41
N ALA A 37 -10.73 -18.63 4.44
CA ALA A 37 -10.60 -19.78 3.56
C ALA A 37 -10.24 -21.07 4.33
N ALA A 38 -9.37 -20.97 5.34
CA ALA A 38 -8.99 -22.09 6.20
C ALA A 38 -10.12 -22.55 7.14
N ALA A 39 -11.04 -21.66 7.50
CA ALA A 39 -12.20 -21.98 8.35
C ALA A 39 -13.36 -22.64 7.59
N LEU A 40 -13.41 -22.52 6.25
CA LEU A 40 -14.50 -23.08 5.44
C LEU A 40 -14.68 -24.61 5.57
N PRO A 41 -13.63 -25.44 5.54
CA PRO A 41 -13.77 -26.87 5.76
C PRO A 41 -14.27 -27.23 7.16
N ALA A 42 -13.98 -26.42 8.19
CA ALA A 42 -14.48 -26.66 9.54
C ALA A 42 -16.01 -26.48 9.62
N ASN A 43 -16.54 -25.49 8.88
CA ASN A 43 -17.99 -25.27 8.75
C ASN A 43 -18.69 -26.37 7.93
N GLN A 44 -17.93 -27.14 7.14
CA GLN A 44 -18.45 -28.24 6.34
C GLN A 44 -18.93 -29.42 7.19
N ILE A 45 -18.38 -29.60 8.39
CA ILE A 45 -18.80 -30.62 9.37
C ILE A 45 -20.27 -30.42 9.73
N PHE A 46 -20.72 -29.17 9.84
CA PHE A 46 -22.13 -28.84 10.08
C PHE A 46 -23.02 -29.36 8.94
N PHE A 47 -22.66 -29.12 7.68
CA PHE A 47 -23.43 -29.59 6.52
C PHE A 47 -23.40 -31.12 6.35
N GLN A 48 -22.32 -31.78 6.77
CA GLN A 48 -22.25 -33.24 6.82
C GLN A 48 -23.26 -33.84 7.81
N LEU A 49 -23.47 -33.22 8.98
CA LEU A 49 -24.43 -33.69 9.98
C LEU A 49 -25.89 -33.66 9.48
N PHE A 50 -26.23 -32.78 8.53
CA PHE A 50 -27.55 -32.72 7.89
C PHE A 50 -27.66 -33.57 6.62
N GLY A 51 -26.64 -34.37 6.28
CA GLY A 51 -26.63 -35.22 5.08
C GLY A 51 -26.35 -34.50 3.76
N PHE A 52 -26.07 -33.18 3.79
CA PHE A 52 -25.75 -32.37 2.61
C PHE A 52 -24.24 -32.27 2.32
N GLY A 53 -23.42 -33.10 2.96
CA GLY A 53 -21.96 -33.01 2.93
C GLY A 53 -21.35 -33.01 1.53
N GLU A 54 -21.83 -33.86 0.62
CA GLU A 54 -21.31 -33.94 -0.74
C GLU A 54 -21.69 -32.72 -1.60
N LEU A 55 -22.93 -32.25 -1.49
CA LEU A 55 -23.39 -31.04 -2.18
C LEU A 55 -22.66 -29.79 -1.67
N ALA A 56 -22.42 -29.72 -0.36
CA ALA A 56 -21.62 -28.65 0.24
C ALA A 56 -20.16 -28.70 -0.25
N ASN A 57 -19.58 -29.89 -0.46
CA ASN A 57 -18.21 -30.04 -0.94
C ASN A 57 -18.01 -29.53 -2.38
N LEU A 58 -19.05 -29.65 -3.20
CA LEU A 58 -19.06 -29.15 -4.58
C LEU A 58 -18.97 -27.62 -4.65
N ILE A 59 -19.43 -26.91 -3.61
CA ILE A 59 -19.45 -25.44 -3.54
C ILE A 59 -18.28 -24.90 -2.70
N ILE A 60 -17.99 -25.53 -1.55
CA ILE A 60 -17.00 -25.04 -0.58
C ILE A 60 -15.59 -25.08 -1.15
N ARG A 61 -15.21 -26.14 -1.88
CA ARG A 61 -13.88 -26.26 -2.48
C ARG A 61 -13.59 -25.15 -3.50
N PRO A 62 -14.47 -24.88 -4.50
CA PRO A 62 -14.32 -23.72 -5.37
C PRO A 62 -14.28 -22.40 -4.61
N LEU A 63 -15.14 -22.23 -3.60
CA LEU A 63 -15.21 -21.00 -2.80
C LEU A 63 -13.90 -20.75 -2.04
N GLN A 64 -13.33 -21.79 -1.43
CA GLN A 64 -12.04 -21.73 -0.74
C GLN A 64 -10.92 -21.34 -1.70
N SER A 65 -10.85 -22.00 -2.87
CA SER A 65 -9.87 -21.68 -3.91
C SER A 65 -10.03 -20.23 -4.40
N ALA A 66 -11.27 -19.78 -4.63
CA ALA A 66 -11.56 -18.41 -5.04
C ALA A 66 -11.10 -17.41 -3.98
N LEU A 67 -11.41 -17.62 -2.70
CA LEU A 67 -10.99 -16.72 -1.62
C LEU A 67 -9.46 -16.64 -1.49
N ILE A 68 -8.76 -17.76 -1.61
CA ILE A 68 -7.29 -17.78 -1.58
C ILE A 68 -6.73 -16.99 -2.77
N ASN A 69 -7.17 -17.30 -3.99
CA ASN A 69 -6.67 -16.65 -5.19
C ASN A 69 -7.00 -15.16 -5.22
N THR A 70 -8.23 -14.78 -4.87
CA THR A 70 -8.65 -13.39 -4.78
C THR A 70 -7.89 -12.65 -3.69
N GLY A 71 -7.63 -13.28 -2.53
CA GLY A 71 -6.83 -12.68 -1.46
C GLY A 71 -5.38 -12.45 -1.88
N ILE A 72 -4.76 -13.42 -2.56
CA ILE A 72 -3.41 -13.26 -3.11
C ILE A 72 -3.38 -12.13 -4.15
N LEU A 73 -4.29 -12.13 -5.13
CA LEU A 73 -4.39 -11.08 -6.15
C LEU A 73 -4.58 -9.68 -5.55
N LEU A 74 -5.50 -9.52 -4.61
CA LEU A 74 -5.75 -8.25 -3.91
C LEU A 74 -4.51 -7.78 -3.15
N SER A 75 -3.85 -8.70 -2.42
CA SER A 75 -2.65 -8.37 -1.65
C SER A 75 -1.50 -7.91 -2.56
N LEU A 76 -1.31 -8.55 -3.72
CA LEU A 76 -0.34 -8.16 -4.73
C LEU A 76 -0.64 -6.77 -5.30
N LEU A 77 -1.90 -6.52 -5.69
CA LEU A 77 -2.32 -5.21 -6.21
C LEU A 77 -2.13 -4.10 -5.18
N MET A 78 -2.56 -4.30 -3.94
CA MET A 78 -2.38 -3.31 -2.87
C MET A 78 -0.91 -3.07 -2.56
N THR A 79 -0.09 -4.12 -2.55
CA THR A 79 1.36 -3.98 -2.36
C THR A 79 1.99 -3.19 -3.50
N ALA A 80 1.63 -3.47 -4.76
CA ALA A 80 2.11 -2.71 -5.91
C ALA A 80 1.73 -1.22 -5.81
N LEU A 81 0.49 -0.91 -5.42
CA LEU A 81 0.04 0.46 -5.18
C LEU A 81 0.83 1.13 -4.04
N ALA A 82 1.07 0.42 -2.93
CA ALA A 82 1.87 0.92 -1.83
C ALA A 82 3.30 1.26 -2.26
N VAL A 83 3.92 0.41 -3.10
CA VAL A 83 5.26 0.69 -3.67
C VAL A 83 5.24 1.92 -4.56
N LEU A 84 4.23 2.07 -5.43
CA LEU A 84 4.09 3.25 -6.28
C LEU A 84 3.94 4.54 -5.46
N LEU A 85 3.10 4.50 -4.42
CA LEU A 85 2.93 5.62 -3.48
C LEU A 85 4.25 5.96 -2.76
N PHE A 86 5.00 4.93 -2.35
CA PHE A 86 6.30 5.10 -1.71
C PHE A 86 7.33 5.74 -2.65
N ILE A 87 7.40 5.29 -3.91
CA ILE A 87 8.28 5.87 -4.93
C ILE A 87 7.88 7.31 -5.22
N ALA A 88 6.58 7.59 -5.39
CA ALA A 88 6.08 8.94 -5.59
C ALA A 88 6.45 9.88 -4.43
N GLY A 89 6.28 9.43 -3.19
CA GLY A 89 6.70 10.15 -1.99
C GLY A 89 8.21 10.44 -1.98
N ARG A 90 9.03 9.45 -2.35
CA ARG A 90 10.49 9.58 -2.43
C ARG A 90 10.94 10.57 -3.50
N LEU A 91 10.36 10.49 -4.70
CA LEU A 91 10.68 11.40 -5.81
C LEU A 91 10.32 12.84 -5.45
N ASN A 92 9.16 13.05 -4.83
CA ASN A 92 8.74 14.38 -4.41
C ASN A 92 9.69 14.96 -3.34
N ALA A 93 10.10 14.14 -2.36
CA ALA A 93 11.10 14.56 -1.38
C ALA A 93 12.48 14.89 -2.01
N ALA A 94 12.90 14.13 -3.02
CA ALA A 94 14.15 14.39 -3.74
C ALA A 94 14.09 15.71 -4.53
N GLN A 95 12.97 15.99 -5.21
CA GLN A 95 12.75 17.25 -5.93
C GLN A 95 12.85 18.46 -5.00
N VAL A 96 12.23 18.40 -3.82
CA VAL A 96 12.32 19.49 -2.83
C VAL A 96 13.77 19.74 -2.39
N ARG A 97 14.55 18.67 -2.14
CA ARG A 97 15.97 18.81 -1.76
C ARG A 97 16.83 19.40 -2.88
N LEU A 98 16.57 19.02 -4.12
CA LEU A 98 17.27 19.55 -5.30
C LEU A 98 16.97 21.03 -5.48
N ALA A 99 15.69 21.43 -5.45
CA ALA A 99 15.27 22.83 -5.54
C ALA A 99 15.91 23.67 -4.43
N GLU A 100 16.08 23.11 -3.24
CA GLU A 100 16.77 23.80 -2.15
C GLU A 100 18.27 23.96 -2.36
N ARG A 101 18.94 22.95 -2.90
CA ARG A 101 20.36 23.04 -3.24
C ARG A 101 20.61 24.08 -4.33
N VAL A 102 19.81 24.07 -5.40
CA VAL A 102 19.92 25.04 -6.49
C VAL A 102 19.73 26.46 -5.96
N ARG A 103 18.68 26.70 -5.17
CA ARG A 103 18.44 28.02 -4.59
C ARG A 103 19.61 28.52 -3.71
N ARG A 104 20.20 27.63 -2.89
CA ARG A 104 21.38 28.00 -2.08
C ARG A 104 22.60 28.34 -2.94
N LEU A 105 22.75 27.68 -4.09
CA LEU A 105 23.82 27.98 -5.03
C LEU A 105 23.57 29.33 -5.72
N GLU A 106 22.33 29.62 -6.11
CA GLU A 106 21.93 30.92 -6.67
C GLU A 106 22.19 32.06 -5.67
N GLU A 107 21.79 31.89 -4.41
CA GLU A 107 22.03 32.88 -3.34
C GLU A 107 23.53 33.12 -3.12
N ARG A 108 24.36 32.07 -3.11
CA ARG A 108 25.83 32.20 -2.99
C ARG A 108 26.47 32.87 -4.19
N THR A 109 26.00 32.54 -5.39
CA THR A 109 26.52 33.13 -6.64
C THR A 109 26.17 34.61 -6.71
N ALA A 110 24.93 34.98 -6.36
CA ALA A 110 24.50 36.37 -6.28
C ALA A 110 25.29 37.16 -5.22
N ALA A 111 25.53 36.58 -4.03
CA ALA A 111 26.32 37.22 -2.98
C ALA A 111 27.79 37.41 -3.40
N GLY A 112 28.41 36.41 -4.02
CA GLY A 112 29.80 36.51 -4.50
C GLY A 112 29.98 37.46 -5.69
N LEU A 113 28.92 37.73 -6.47
CA LEU A 113 28.91 38.77 -7.49
C LEU A 113 28.75 40.18 -6.92
N ALA A 114 28.08 40.33 -5.78
CA ALA A 114 27.90 41.63 -5.11
C ALA A 114 29.15 42.10 -4.35
N GLU A 115 30.10 41.22 -4.08
CA GLU A 115 31.36 41.51 -3.38
C GLU A 115 32.51 41.89 -4.33
N LYS A 116 32.27 41.90 -5.65
CA LYS A 116 33.19 42.37 -6.69
C LYS A 116 32.76 43.72 -7.24
#